data_AF-A0A3D8RUZ5-F1
#
_entry.id   AF-A0A3D8RUZ5-F1
#
_cell.length_a   1.000
_cell.length_b   1.000
_cell.length_c   1.000
_cell.angle_alpha   90.00
_cell.angle_beta   90.00
_cell.angle_gamma   90.00
#
_symmetry.space_group_name_H-M   'P 1'
#
loop_
_entity.id
_entity.type
_entity.pdbx_description
1 polymer ?
#
loop_
_entity_poly.entity_id
_entity_poly.type
_entity_poly.pdbx_seq_one_letter_code
_entity_poly.pdbx_strand_id
1 'polypeptide(L)'
;MIDSLGIAIFAVEGTLLVLGIITVFLRVYVRTRITANIGWDDAFMVIAMLINIADTGFTFHGIAIGSGKTFQQFIPVSAVALKSIFFGELLYIPVVMFAKLSIGTFLLRLIRDRTQQNIIYSVLLVNVLFSITYFFLVLFQCLPVSVYWHITQQAGKCMPKGIFTAASYCHSVLIATTDLLFATLPIFMVWKLKMNLAMKFSVAGLLSTGAAAGISTLIRIPFIKTLGDDNPLTFISTAMTLILLTCVESGLAIVVGNLAALRPLFIKFLGTRDEIKQVAASRRKISGKRVYPLHGKWQITDFGASMQKSFAGNTIREFCASDSQEELNMKMVMDDRFDDEEYETGKARTEKFYLGGVVYTRDTNFF
;
A
#
# COMPACT_ATOMS: atom_id res chain seq x y z
N MET A 1 32.35 11.54 11.37
CA MET A 1 30.96 12.03 11.42
C MET A 1 30.30 11.99 10.05
N ILE A 2 30.96 12.47 8.98
CA ILE A 2 30.43 12.40 7.61
C ILE A 2 30.30 10.95 7.13
N ASP A 3 31.30 10.10 7.40
CA ASP A 3 31.27 8.69 6.97
C ASP A 3 30.14 7.88 7.64
N SER A 4 29.90 8.10 8.94
CA SER A 4 28.82 7.44 9.68
C SER A 4 27.43 7.82 9.14
N LEU A 5 27.25 9.07 8.69
CA LEU A 5 25.98 9.54 8.16
C LEU A 5 25.74 9.01 6.74
N GLY A 6 26.78 8.96 5.90
CA GLY A 6 26.68 8.34 4.56
C GLY A 6 26.30 6.86 4.62
N ILE A 7 26.89 6.09 5.53
CA ILE A 7 26.53 4.68 5.76
C ILE A 7 25.07 4.56 6.22
N ALA A 8 24.62 5.45 7.10
CA ALA A 8 23.25 5.46 7.57
C ALA A 8 22.25 5.73 6.43
N ILE A 9 22.54 6.71 5.55
CA ILE A 9 21.70 7.00 4.38
C ILE A 9 21.62 5.77 3.47
N PHE A 10 22.76 5.17 3.14
CA PHE A 10 22.79 3.98 2.27
C PHE A 10 21.97 2.82 2.83
N ALA A 11 22.10 2.53 4.14
CA ALA A 11 21.36 1.46 4.78
C ALA A 11 19.85 1.74 4.85
N VAL A 12 19.45 2.94 5.26
CA VAL A 12 18.04 3.33 5.42
C VAL A 12 17.34 3.41 4.07
N GLU A 13 17.95 4.11 3.11
CA GLU A 13 17.37 4.26 1.78
C GLU A 13 17.34 2.94 1.03
N GLY A 14 18.40 2.12 1.11
CA GLY A 14 18.44 0.80 0.48
C GLY A 14 17.37 -0.14 1.03
N THR A 15 17.15 -0.15 2.36
CA THR A 15 16.09 -0.97 2.98
C THR A 15 14.70 -0.48 2.60
N LEU A 16 14.45 0.83 2.61
CA LEU A 16 13.17 1.41 2.20
C LEU A 16 12.90 1.19 0.71
N LEU A 17 13.92 1.23 -0.15
CA LEU A 17 13.78 0.94 -1.58
C LEU A 17 13.34 -0.51 -1.80
N VAL A 18 14.02 -1.47 -1.18
CA VAL A 18 13.66 -2.89 -1.32
C VAL A 18 12.23 -3.15 -0.80
N LEU A 19 11.88 -2.59 0.36
CA LEU A 19 10.53 -2.68 0.90
C LEU A 19 9.50 -1.98 -0.01
N GLY A 20 9.85 -0.83 -0.58
CA GLY A 20 9.04 -0.09 -1.55
C GLY A 20 8.74 -0.94 -2.78
N ILE A 21 9.75 -1.56 -3.39
CA ILE A 21 9.61 -2.45 -4.55
C ILE A 21 8.63 -3.58 -4.22
N ILE A 22 8.85 -4.29 -3.11
CA ILE A 22 8.01 -5.43 -2.70
C ILE A 22 6.56 -4.98 -2.48
N THR A 23 6.35 -3.86 -1.78
CA THR A 23 4.99 -3.37 -1.47
C THR A 23 4.25 -2.86 -2.70
N VAL A 24 4.93 -2.21 -3.66
CA VAL A 24 4.33 -1.80 -4.94
C VAL A 24 3.94 -3.01 -5.77
N PHE A 25 4.82 -4.01 -5.89
CA PHE A 25 4.48 -5.26 -6.60
C PHE A 25 3.27 -5.95 -5.98
N LEU A 26 3.24 -6.04 -4.66
CA LEU A 26 2.10 -6.64 -3.96
C LEU A 26 0.81 -5.83 -4.16
N ARG A 27 0.89 -4.50 -4.15
CA ARG A 27 -0.25 -3.62 -4.47
C ARG A 27 -0.80 -3.90 -5.87
N VAL A 28 0.08 -3.93 -6.88
CA VAL A 28 -0.31 -4.21 -8.27
C VAL A 28 -0.92 -5.61 -8.39
N TYR A 29 -0.32 -6.62 -7.75
CA TYR A 29 -0.85 -7.98 -7.73
C TYR A 29 -2.26 -8.06 -7.12
N VAL A 30 -2.46 -7.43 -5.95
CA VAL A 30 -3.76 -7.41 -5.27
C VAL A 30 -4.81 -6.72 -6.15
N ARG A 31 -4.47 -5.60 -6.78
CA ARG A 31 -5.40 -4.82 -7.60
C ARG A 31 -5.76 -5.49 -8.92
N THR A 32 -4.81 -6.20 -9.53
CA THR A 32 -5.02 -6.92 -10.80
C THR A 32 -5.70 -8.27 -10.60
N ARG A 33 -5.30 -9.05 -9.59
CA ARG A 33 -5.76 -10.45 -9.43
C ARG A 33 -6.83 -10.65 -8.35
N ILE A 34 -6.82 -9.86 -7.28
CA ILE A 34 -7.73 -10.09 -6.13
C ILE A 34 -8.95 -9.18 -6.20
N THR A 35 -8.74 -7.89 -6.39
CA THR A 35 -9.83 -6.90 -6.44
C THR A 35 -10.29 -6.62 -7.88
N ALA A 36 -9.46 -6.93 -8.88
CA ALA A 36 -9.70 -6.66 -10.31
C ALA A 36 -10.17 -5.21 -10.58
N ASN A 37 -9.63 -4.25 -9.83
CA ASN A 37 -10.02 -2.84 -9.90
C ASN A 37 -8.77 -1.97 -9.84
N ILE A 38 -8.17 -1.74 -11.01
CA ILE A 38 -7.01 -0.86 -11.18
C ILE A 38 -7.49 0.59 -11.13
N GLY A 39 -6.80 1.42 -10.36
CA GLY A 39 -7.06 2.85 -10.32
C GLY A 39 -5.93 3.72 -10.78
N TRP A 40 -6.28 4.99 -10.97
CA TRP A 40 -5.29 6.07 -11.08
C TRP A 40 -4.38 6.14 -9.85
N ASP A 41 -4.87 5.74 -8.67
CA ASP A 41 -4.05 5.63 -7.46
C ASP A 41 -2.88 4.66 -7.64
N ASP A 42 -3.07 3.55 -8.34
CA ASP A 42 -2.01 2.57 -8.58
C ASP A 42 -1.00 3.08 -9.62
N ALA A 43 -1.47 3.75 -10.68
CA ALA A 43 -0.62 4.34 -11.69
C ALA A 43 0.31 5.41 -11.10
N PHE A 44 -0.22 6.33 -10.28
CA PHE A 44 0.60 7.35 -9.61
C PHE A 44 1.64 6.74 -8.68
N MET A 45 1.32 5.66 -7.98
CA MET A 45 2.27 5.01 -7.09
C MET A 45 3.39 4.30 -7.86
N VAL A 46 3.07 3.65 -8.97
CA VAL A 46 4.10 3.03 -9.83
C VAL A 46 5.03 4.11 -10.41
N ILE A 47 4.48 5.25 -10.85
CA ILE A 47 5.28 6.39 -11.32
C ILE A 47 6.18 6.91 -10.19
N ALA A 48 5.63 7.12 -8.99
CA ALA A 48 6.41 7.56 -7.82
C ALA A 48 7.58 6.61 -7.55
N MET A 49 7.35 5.31 -7.63
CA MET A 49 8.37 4.29 -7.40
C MET A 49 9.47 4.30 -8.46
N LEU A 50 9.13 4.44 -9.73
CA LEU A 50 10.11 4.52 -10.82
C LEU A 50 11.02 5.74 -10.65
N ILE A 51 10.45 6.88 -10.27
CA ILE A 51 11.22 8.10 -10.00
C ILE A 51 12.07 7.92 -8.73
N ASN A 52 11.55 7.26 -7.70
CA ASN A 52 12.29 6.98 -6.46
C ASN A 52 13.50 6.06 -6.71
N ILE A 53 13.42 5.12 -7.65
CA ILE A 53 14.58 4.30 -8.05
C ILE A 53 15.67 5.18 -8.67
N ALA A 54 15.29 6.15 -9.51
CA ALA A 54 16.24 7.09 -10.09
C ALA A 54 16.86 8.01 -9.01
N ASP A 55 16.03 8.54 -8.11
CA ASP A 55 16.45 9.36 -6.97
C ASP A 55 17.50 8.63 -6.12
N THR A 56 17.21 7.39 -5.70
CA THR A 56 18.16 6.56 -4.94
C THR A 56 19.45 6.27 -5.71
N GLY A 57 19.38 6.14 -7.03
CA GLY A 57 20.56 6.02 -7.88
C GLY A 57 21.49 7.24 -7.77
N PHE A 58 20.93 8.45 -7.82
CA PHE A 58 21.69 9.69 -7.64
C PHE A 58 22.21 9.86 -6.21
N THR A 59 21.41 9.51 -5.20
CA THR A 59 21.84 9.56 -3.79
C THR A 59 23.01 8.62 -3.53
N PHE A 60 22.93 7.38 -4.01
CA PHE A 60 24.02 6.41 -3.88
C PHE A 60 25.27 6.83 -4.64
N HIS A 61 25.11 7.42 -5.83
CA HIS A 61 26.24 7.97 -6.58
C HIS A 61 26.91 9.13 -5.82
N GLY A 62 26.11 10.04 -5.26
CA GLY A 62 26.60 11.16 -4.45
C GLY A 62 27.35 10.70 -3.20
N ILE A 63 26.81 9.71 -2.49
CA ILE A 63 27.45 9.11 -1.30
C ILE A 63 28.76 8.42 -1.71
N ALA A 64 28.76 7.59 -2.75
CA ALA A 64 29.96 6.86 -3.19
C ALA A 64 31.13 7.80 -3.55
N ILE A 65 30.84 8.98 -4.10
CA ILE A 65 31.85 9.99 -4.42
C ILE A 65 32.33 10.76 -3.18
N GLY A 66 31.42 10.98 -2.22
CA GLY A 66 31.65 11.75 -1.00
C GLY A 66 32.22 10.95 0.18
N SER A 67 31.98 9.64 0.26
CA SER A 67 32.40 8.77 1.36
C SER A 67 33.93 8.71 1.49
N GLY A 68 34.44 8.93 2.71
CA GLY A 68 35.86 8.75 3.05
C GLY A 68 36.77 9.94 2.72
N LYS A 69 36.23 11.11 2.33
CA LYS A 69 37.03 12.29 1.98
C LYS A 69 36.94 13.38 3.04
N THR A 70 38.10 13.76 3.59
CA THR A 70 38.22 14.97 4.42
C THR A 70 37.83 16.21 3.60
N PHE A 71 37.37 17.30 4.23
CA PHE A 71 36.95 18.54 3.55
C PHE A 71 37.92 19.01 2.44
N GLN A 72 39.22 18.87 2.65
CA GLN A 72 40.25 19.19 1.64
C GLN A 72 40.25 18.26 0.41
N GLN A 73 39.89 16.99 0.57
CA GLN A 73 39.75 16.00 -0.50
C GLN A 73 38.37 16.06 -1.18
N PHE A 74 37.39 16.75 -0.58
CA PHE A 74 36.07 16.97 -1.16
C PHE A 74 36.09 18.03 -2.27
N ILE A 75 36.98 19.02 -2.18
CA ILE A 75 37.13 20.13 -3.14
C ILE A 75 37.25 19.65 -4.61
N PRO A 76 38.11 18.68 -4.99
CA PRO A 76 38.26 18.25 -6.38
C PRO A 76 37.07 17.45 -6.95
N VAL A 77 36.25 16.84 -6.10
CA VAL A 77 35.08 16.02 -6.50
C VAL A 77 33.74 16.73 -6.24
N SER A 78 33.79 17.93 -5.66
CA SER A 78 32.63 18.71 -5.24
C SER A 78 31.61 18.89 -6.35
N ALA A 79 32.04 19.14 -7.59
CA ALA A 79 31.14 19.34 -8.73
C ALA A 79 30.27 18.11 -9.03
N VAL A 80 30.83 16.90 -9.00
CA VAL A 80 30.08 15.67 -9.30
C VAL A 80 29.15 15.32 -8.14
N ALA A 81 29.60 15.53 -6.90
CA ALA A 81 28.78 15.32 -5.71
C ALA A 81 27.60 16.30 -5.67
N LEU A 82 27.84 17.59 -5.90
CA LEU A 82 26.81 18.63 -5.97
C LEU A 82 25.82 18.38 -7.10
N LYS A 83 26.30 17.94 -8.27
CA LYS A 83 25.42 17.53 -9.37
C LYS A 83 24.49 16.39 -8.95
N SER A 84 24.99 15.40 -8.24
CA SER A 84 24.18 14.26 -7.76
C SER A 84 23.13 14.70 -6.74
N ILE A 85 23.52 15.57 -5.80
CA ILE A 85 22.60 16.16 -4.81
C ILE A 85 21.50 16.99 -5.50
N PHE A 86 21.87 17.79 -6.50
CA PHE A 86 20.92 18.59 -7.28
C PHE A 86 19.86 17.73 -7.97
N PHE A 87 20.29 16.66 -8.67
CA PHE A 87 19.35 15.76 -9.33
C PHE A 87 18.51 14.95 -8.34
N GLY A 88 19.08 14.56 -7.19
CA GLY A 88 18.31 13.93 -6.11
C GLY A 88 17.21 14.86 -5.59
N GLU A 89 17.54 16.10 -5.23
CA GLU A 89 16.53 17.08 -4.78
C GLU A 89 15.45 17.32 -5.85
N LEU A 90 15.86 17.39 -7.13
CA LEU A 90 14.95 17.58 -8.25
C LEU A 90 13.98 16.39 -8.44
N LEU A 91 14.43 15.16 -8.21
CA LEU A 91 13.62 13.94 -8.35
C LEU A 91 12.77 13.65 -7.11
N TYR A 92 13.22 14.01 -5.92
CA TYR A 92 12.45 13.90 -4.69
C TYR A 92 11.09 14.62 -4.77
N ILE A 93 11.04 15.81 -5.38
CA ILE A 93 9.82 16.63 -5.49
C ILE A 93 8.69 15.86 -6.20
N PRO A 94 8.87 15.34 -7.43
CA PRO A 94 7.83 14.55 -8.09
C PRO A 94 7.54 13.23 -7.38
N VAL A 95 8.51 12.57 -6.71
CA VAL A 95 8.24 11.35 -5.93
C VAL A 95 7.17 11.60 -4.86
N VAL A 96 7.39 12.62 -4.01
CA VAL A 96 6.45 12.97 -2.95
C VAL A 96 5.11 13.43 -3.52
N MET A 97 5.13 14.21 -4.61
CA MET A 97 3.92 14.65 -5.30
C MET A 97 3.07 13.46 -5.78
N PHE A 98 3.66 12.49 -6.50
CA PHE A 98 2.94 11.34 -7.02
C PHE A 98 2.51 10.37 -5.91
N ALA A 99 3.31 10.19 -4.86
CA ALA A 99 2.93 9.40 -3.69
C ALA A 99 1.69 9.99 -3.01
N LYS A 100 1.65 11.32 -2.82
CA LYS A 100 0.48 12.02 -2.25
C LYS A 100 -0.73 11.97 -3.16
N LEU A 101 -0.55 12.07 -4.48
CA LEU A 101 -1.62 11.89 -5.46
C LEU A 101 -2.24 10.48 -5.37
N SER A 102 -1.41 9.45 -5.26
CA SER A 102 -1.87 8.07 -5.06
C SER A 102 -2.69 7.92 -3.78
N ILE A 103 -2.18 8.44 -2.65
CA ILE A 103 -2.87 8.35 -1.36
C ILE A 103 -4.18 9.13 -1.39
N GLY A 104 -4.19 10.38 -1.86
CA GLY A 104 -5.40 11.20 -1.91
C GLY A 104 -6.47 10.66 -2.85
N THR A 105 -6.08 10.11 -4.01
CA THR A 105 -7.04 9.44 -4.92
C THR A 105 -7.59 8.14 -4.32
N PHE A 106 -6.79 7.42 -3.53
CA PHE A 106 -7.28 6.30 -2.73
C PHE A 106 -8.28 6.75 -1.63
N LEU A 107 -8.03 7.87 -0.94
CA LEU A 107 -8.99 8.45 0.02
C LEU A 107 -10.31 8.84 -0.66
N LEU A 108 -10.25 9.44 -1.85
CA LEU A 108 -11.45 9.81 -2.62
C LEU A 108 -12.35 8.62 -2.95
N ARG A 109 -11.76 7.43 -3.13
CA ARG A 109 -12.51 6.18 -3.35
C ARG A 109 -13.17 5.64 -2.08
N LEU A 110 -12.64 6.00 -0.91
CA LEU A 110 -13.15 5.55 0.40
C LEU A 110 -14.27 6.47 0.91
N ILE A 111 -14.13 7.77 0.69
CA ILE A 111 -15.05 8.78 1.21
C ILE A 111 -16.24 8.94 0.27
N ARG A 112 -17.45 8.95 0.84
CA ARG A 112 -18.71 9.18 0.11
C ARG A 112 -19.30 10.58 0.33
N ASP A 113 -18.86 11.28 1.37
CA ASP A 113 -19.31 12.65 1.65
C ASP A 113 -18.71 13.65 0.65
N ARG A 114 -19.57 14.48 0.05
CA ARG A 114 -19.17 15.43 -1.00
C ARG A 114 -18.30 16.56 -0.46
N THR A 115 -18.56 17.01 0.77
CA THR A 115 -17.78 18.08 1.40
C THR A 115 -16.34 17.62 1.63
N GLN A 116 -16.16 16.43 2.21
CA GLN A 116 -14.83 15.84 2.39
C GLN A 116 -14.12 15.55 1.05
N GLN A 117 -14.85 15.11 0.01
CA GLN A 117 -14.27 14.93 -1.32
C GLN A 117 -13.75 16.26 -1.91
N ASN A 118 -14.52 17.34 -1.80
CA ASN A 118 -14.11 18.68 -2.27
C ASN A 118 -12.87 19.20 -1.54
N ILE A 119 -12.74 18.91 -0.24
CA ILE A 119 -11.54 19.23 0.55
C ILE A 119 -10.34 18.46 -0.01
N ILE A 120 -10.47 17.16 -0.27
CA ILE A 120 -9.36 16.36 -0.83
C ILE A 120 -8.95 16.86 -2.21
N TYR A 121 -9.91 17.14 -3.11
CA TYR A 121 -9.59 17.71 -4.43
C TYR A 121 -8.84 19.03 -4.31
N SER A 122 -9.27 19.91 -3.40
CA SER A 122 -8.59 21.19 -3.13
C SER A 122 -7.16 20.97 -2.63
N VAL A 123 -6.95 20.06 -1.69
CA VAL A 123 -5.63 19.73 -1.14
C VAL A 123 -4.71 19.14 -2.21
N LEU A 124 -5.22 18.22 -3.04
CA LEU A 124 -4.45 17.63 -4.14
C LEU A 124 -4.07 18.67 -5.19
N LEU A 125 -4.99 19.58 -5.53
CA LEU A 125 -4.71 20.67 -6.47
C LEU A 125 -3.61 21.59 -5.93
N VAL A 126 -3.71 22.01 -4.67
CA VAL A 126 -2.68 22.85 -4.02
C VAL A 126 -1.34 22.14 -3.98
N ASN A 127 -1.32 20.85 -3.63
CA ASN A 127 -0.09 20.05 -3.60
C ASN A 127 0.58 20.01 -4.97
N VAL A 128 -0.17 19.72 -6.04
CA VAL A 128 0.38 19.67 -7.41
C VAL A 128 0.90 21.03 -7.86
N LEU A 129 0.12 22.10 -7.71
CA LEU A 129 0.53 23.44 -8.13
C LEU A 129 1.80 23.89 -7.41
N PHE A 130 1.87 23.63 -6.11
CA PHE A 130 3.01 24.03 -5.30
C PHE A 130 4.25 23.17 -5.59
N SER A 131 4.10 21.85 -5.75
CA SER A 131 5.22 20.97 -6.14
C SER A 131 5.77 21.32 -7.52
N ILE A 132 4.92 21.62 -8.51
CA ILE A 132 5.36 22.05 -9.84
C ILE A 132 6.11 23.38 -9.76
N THR A 133 5.58 24.34 -8.99
CA THR A 133 6.23 25.65 -8.81
C THR A 133 7.60 25.50 -8.13
N TYR A 134 7.68 24.69 -7.06
CA TYR A 134 8.94 24.42 -6.35
C TYR A 134 9.93 23.66 -7.23
N PHE A 135 9.47 22.71 -8.05
CA PHE A 135 10.31 22.00 -9.02
C PHE A 135 10.99 22.96 -9.99
N PHE A 136 10.25 23.90 -10.59
CA PHE A 136 10.83 24.89 -11.49
C PHE A 136 11.73 25.89 -10.75
N LEU A 137 11.42 26.24 -9.50
CA LEU A 137 12.27 27.08 -8.68
C LEU A 137 13.64 26.42 -8.43
N VAL A 138 13.66 25.13 -8.08
CA VAL A 138 14.90 24.36 -7.90
C VAL A 138 15.62 24.21 -9.24
N LEU A 139 14.90 23.89 -10.32
CA LEU A 139 15.49 23.73 -11.66
C LEU A 139 16.21 25.00 -12.14
N PHE A 140 15.62 26.17 -11.88
CA PHE A 140 16.13 27.47 -12.33
C PHE A 140 16.80 28.28 -11.22
N GLN A 141 17.26 27.63 -10.14
CA GLN A 141 17.88 28.34 -9.02
C GLN A 141 19.18 29.07 -9.40
N CYS A 142 19.88 28.63 -10.45
CA CYS A 142 21.06 29.29 -11.01
C CYS A 142 20.96 29.40 -12.53
N LEU A 143 21.42 30.54 -13.07
CA LEU A 143 21.55 30.75 -14.52
C LEU A 143 23.02 31.04 -14.90
N PRO A 144 23.62 30.22 -15.78
CA PRO A 144 23.18 28.89 -16.22
C PRO A 144 23.17 27.87 -15.07
N VAL A 145 22.36 26.81 -15.18
CA VAL A 145 22.21 25.76 -14.14
C VAL A 145 23.55 25.11 -13.78
N SER A 146 24.51 25.09 -14.72
CA SER A 146 25.86 24.59 -14.51
C SER A 146 26.65 25.29 -13.41
N VAL A 147 26.29 26.53 -13.09
CA VAL A 147 26.96 27.34 -12.05
C VAL A 147 26.74 26.74 -10.66
N TYR A 148 25.64 26.00 -10.44
CA TYR A 148 25.36 25.37 -9.15
C TYR A 148 26.48 24.44 -8.70
N TRP A 149 27.07 23.66 -9.62
CA TRP A 149 28.12 22.70 -9.30
C TRP A 149 29.53 23.16 -9.69
N HIS A 150 29.67 24.23 -10.49
CA HIS A 150 30.97 24.83 -10.83
C HIS A 150 31.21 26.12 -10.05
N ILE A 151 31.50 25.98 -8.74
CA ILE A 151 31.63 27.09 -7.78
C ILE A 151 32.77 28.08 -8.13
N THR A 152 33.78 27.66 -8.91
CA THR A 152 35.04 28.40 -9.06
C THR A 152 35.32 29.04 -10.42
N GLN A 153 34.50 28.81 -11.47
CA GLN A 153 34.95 29.12 -12.85
C GLN A 153 33.93 29.77 -13.80
N GLN A 154 32.69 30.09 -13.40
CA GLN A 154 31.70 30.64 -14.34
C GLN A 154 31.03 31.95 -13.87
N ALA A 155 30.91 32.89 -14.81
CA ALA A 155 30.05 34.07 -14.68
C ALA A 155 28.59 33.64 -14.72
N GLY A 156 27.99 33.45 -13.55
CA GLY A 156 26.58 33.09 -13.40
C GLY A 156 25.95 33.79 -12.21
N LYS A 157 24.63 33.92 -12.24
CA LYS A 157 23.86 34.44 -11.11
C LYS A 157 23.00 33.33 -10.55
N CYS A 158 23.15 33.06 -9.26
CA CYS A 158 22.23 32.22 -8.50
C CYS A 158 21.23 33.10 -7.76
N MET A 159 20.04 32.56 -7.54
CA MET A 159 19.00 33.20 -6.76
C MET A 159 19.51 33.48 -5.34
N PRO A 160 19.14 34.62 -4.72
CA PRO A 160 19.50 34.89 -3.34
C PRO A 160 19.08 33.76 -2.40
N LYS A 161 20.00 33.31 -1.53
CA LYS A 161 19.75 32.22 -0.57
C LYS A 161 18.44 32.42 0.21
N GLY A 162 18.13 33.66 0.60
CA GLY A 162 16.90 33.97 1.34
C GLY A 162 15.60 33.61 0.61
N ILE A 163 15.54 33.77 -0.71
CA ILE A 163 14.34 33.40 -1.51
C ILE A 163 14.19 31.89 -1.55
N PHE A 164 15.29 31.17 -1.78
CA PHE A 164 15.31 29.71 -1.78
C PHE A 164 14.91 29.15 -0.41
N THR A 165 15.52 29.62 0.67
CA THR A 165 15.19 29.19 2.04
C THR A 165 13.73 29.46 2.39
N ALA A 166 13.18 30.62 2.00
CA ALA A 166 11.76 30.93 2.20
C ALA A 166 10.85 29.98 1.41
N ALA A 167 11.18 29.69 0.15
CA ALA A 167 10.43 28.74 -0.68
C ALA A 167 10.47 27.32 -0.11
N SER A 168 11.63 26.83 0.33
CA SER A 168 11.77 25.51 0.97
C SER A 168 11.00 25.44 2.28
N TYR A 169 10.96 26.53 3.07
CA TYR A 169 10.16 26.59 4.29
C TYR A 169 8.66 26.49 3.98
N CYS A 170 8.16 27.26 3.01
CA CYS A 170 6.78 27.17 2.54
C CYS A 170 6.44 25.76 2.03
N HIS A 171 7.35 25.14 1.28
CA HIS A 171 7.21 23.77 0.79
C HIS A 171 7.06 22.77 1.93
N SER A 172 7.94 22.82 2.92
CA SER A 172 7.89 21.91 4.08
C SER A 172 6.62 22.10 4.91
N VAL A 173 6.17 23.34 5.14
CA VAL A 173 4.93 23.61 5.87
C VAL A 173 3.71 23.06 5.13
N LEU A 174 3.66 23.24 3.81
CA LEU A 174 2.57 22.70 3.00
C LEU A 174 2.55 21.18 3.01
N ILE A 175 3.71 20.53 2.82
CA ILE A 175 3.83 19.08 2.89
C ILE A 175 3.33 18.59 4.26
N ALA A 176 3.82 19.15 5.37
CA ALA A 176 3.39 18.78 6.71
C ALA A 176 1.88 18.96 6.91
N THR A 177 1.31 20.06 6.41
CA THR A 177 -0.13 20.34 6.49
C THR A 177 -0.95 19.32 5.71
N THR A 178 -0.52 18.97 4.49
CA THR A 178 -1.20 17.94 3.69
C THR A 178 -1.17 16.56 4.35
N ASP A 179 -0.06 16.21 5.01
CA ASP A 179 0.06 14.91 5.70
C ASP A 179 -0.85 14.82 6.93
N LEU A 180 -0.94 15.91 7.71
CA LEU A 180 -1.87 16.01 8.83
C LEU A 180 -3.33 15.98 8.37
N LEU A 181 -3.65 16.63 7.24
CA LEU A 181 -4.99 16.60 6.65
C LEU A 181 -5.36 15.18 6.21
N PHE A 182 -4.47 14.48 5.50
CA PHE A 182 -4.73 13.09 5.08
C PHE A 182 -4.81 12.11 6.26
N ALA A 183 -4.09 12.35 7.35
CA ALA A 183 -4.22 11.55 8.58
C ALA A 183 -5.56 11.78 9.29
N THR A 184 -6.03 13.03 9.37
CA THR A 184 -7.21 13.41 10.16
C THR A 184 -8.54 13.14 9.45
N LEU A 185 -8.59 13.31 8.13
CA LEU A 185 -9.79 13.08 7.31
C LEU A 185 -10.48 11.71 7.57
N PRO A 186 -9.79 10.56 7.52
CA PRO A 186 -10.42 9.27 7.74
C PRO A 186 -10.87 9.08 9.20
N ILE A 187 -10.22 9.73 10.18
CA ILE A 187 -10.64 9.66 11.60
C ILE A 187 -12.03 10.27 11.78
N PHE A 188 -12.24 11.48 11.24
CA PHE A 188 -13.53 12.15 11.33
C PHE A 188 -14.66 11.37 10.65
N MET A 189 -14.35 10.67 9.56
CA MET A 189 -15.31 9.81 8.87
C MET A 189 -15.72 8.60 9.74
N VAL A 190 -14.76 7.98 10.42
CA VAL A 190 -14.99 6.74 11.17
C VAL A 190 -15.73 6.99 12.48
N TRP A 191 -15.53 8.16 13.10
CA TRP A 191 -16.06 8.45 14.42
C TRP A 191 -17.59 8.43 14.50
N LYS A 192 -18.29 8.61 13.37
CA LYS A 192 -19.75 8.60 13.29
C LYS A 192 -20.37 7.29 12.79
N LEU A 193 -19.58 6.26 12.47
CA LEU A 193 -20.10 5.05 11.82
C LEU A 193 -19.60 3.75 12.51
N LYS A 194 -20.52 2.82 12.79
CA LYS A 194 -20.18 1.47 13.28
C LYS A 194 -19.50 0.68 12.16
N MET A 195 -18.17 0.72 12.12
CA MET A 195 -17.39 0.16 11.01
C MET A 195 -16.89 -1.26 11.24
N ASN A 196 -16.97 -2.07 10.17
CA ASN A 196 -16.36 -3.40 10.07
C ASN A 196 -14.83 -3.31 10.25
N LEU A 197 -14.23 -4.37 10.82
CA LEU A 197 -12.78 -4.50 11.06
C LEU A 197 -11.93 -4.13 9.84
N ALA A 198 -12.42 -4.46 8.65
CA ALA A 198 -11.83 -4.09 7.37
C ALA A 198 -11.52 -2.59 7.27
N MET A 199 -12.46 -1.71 7.64
CA MET A 199 -12.29 -0.27 7.49
C MET A 199 -11.37 0.33 8.57
N LYS A 200 -11.36 -0.28 9.76
CA LYS A 200 -10.40 0.09 10.83
C LYS A 200 -8.95 -0.07 10.38
N PHE A 201 -8.63 -1.14 9.64
CA PHE A 201 -7.27 -1.34 9.11
C PHE A 201 -6.85 -0.29 8.08
N SER A 202 -7.74 0.08 7.15
CA SER A 202 -7.43 1.15 6.19
C SER A 202 -7.18 2.49 6.87
N VAL A 203 -8.00 2.82 7.86
CA VAL A 203 -7.86 4.06 8.63
C VAL A 203 -6.56 4.06 9.43
N ALA A 204 -6.21 2.93 10.05
CA ALA A 204 -4.94 2.77 10.75
C ALA A 204 -3.73 2.96 9.81
N GLY A 205 -3.79 2.41 8.59
CA GLY A 205 -2.73 2.59 7.59
C GLY A 205 -2.60 4.03 7.08
N LEU A 206 -3.72 4.73 6.88
CA LEU A 206 -3.70 6.15 6.52
C LEU A 206 -3.16 7.03 7.65
N LEU A 207 -3.57 6.73 8.89
CA LEU A 207 -3.09 7.44 10.07
C LEU A 207 -1.59 7.25 10.29
N SER A 208 -1.08 6.02 10.15
CA SER A 208 0.36 5.77 10.27
C SER A 208 1.16 6.48 9.19
N THR A 209 0.64 6.54 7.96
CA THR A 209 1.31 7.24 6.85
C THR A 209 1.44 8.74 7.16
N GLY A 210 0.33 9.40 7.49
CA GLY A 210 0.35 10.84 7.74
C GLY A 210 1.04 11.23 9.04
N ALA A 211 1.03 10.37 10.07
CA ALA A 211 1.83 10.58 11.27
C ALA A 211 3.33 10.46 11.00
N ALA A 212 3.76 9.42 10.27
CA ALA A 212 5.17 9.23 9.94
C ALA A 212 5.71 10.36 9.04
N ALA A 213 4.93 10.74 8.01
CA ALA A 213 5.29 11.84 7.10
C ALA A 213 5.27 13.21 7.82
N GLY A 214 4.28 13.46 8.67
CA GLY A 214 4.21 14.66 9.50
C GLY A 214 5.38 14.79 10.47
N ILE A 215 5.78 13.70 11.13
CA ILE A 215 6.95 13.71 12.03
C ILE A 215 8.23 13.99 11.24
N SER A 216 8.41 13.33 10.09
CA SER A 216 9.58 13.54 9.23
C SER A 216 9.71 15.01 8.80
N THR A 217 8.62 15.61 8.35
CA THR A 217 8.61 17.01 7.90
C THR A 217 8.80 18.01 9.04
N LEU A 218 8.28 17.74 10.23
CA LEU A 218 8.51 18.56 11.42
C LEU A 218 9.99 18.58 11.83
N ILE A 219 10.67 17.43 11.75
CA ILE A 219 12.10 17.34 12.03
C ILE A 219 12.92 18.17 11.02
N ARG A 220 12.44 18.33 9.78
CA ARG A 220 13.15 19.04 8.70
C ARG A 220 13.22 20.55 8.91
N ILE A 221 12.12 21.14 9.38
CA ILE A 221 11.93 22.60 9.50
C ILE A 221 13.10 23.33 10.19
N PRO A 222 13.62 22.88 11.36
CA PRO A 222 14.74 23.56 12.01
C PRO A 222 16.03 23.53 11.18
N PHE A 223 16.31 22.44 10.46
CA PHE A 223 17.53 22.30 9.64
C PHE A 223 17.53 23.25 8.43
N ILE A 224 16.37 23.66 7.93
CA ILE A 224 16.27 24.62 6.83
C ILE A 224 16.83 25.99 7.24
N LYS A 225 16.68 26.40 8.51
CA LYS A 225 17.26 27.67 9.01
C LYS A 225 18.78 27.64 8.99
N THR A 226 19.37 26.49 9.30
CA THR A 226 20.83 26.29 9.32
C THR A 226 21.47 26.29 7.93
N LEU A 227 20.67 26.16 6.85
CA LEU A 227 21.17 26.38 5.48
C LEU A 227 21.56 27.84 5.19
N GLY A 228 21.10 28.78 6.03
CA GLY A 228 21.47 30.19 5.97
C GLY A 228 22.80 30.53 6.65
N ASP A 229 23.39 29.61 7.43
CA ASP A 229 24.67 29.86 8.11
C ASP A 229 25.87 29.78 7.14
N ASP A 230 26.83 30.68 7.33
CA ASP A 230 28.02 30.78 6.48
C ASP A 230 29.11 29.73 6.79
N ASN A 231 28.90 28.89 7.80
CA ASN A 231 29.88 27.89 8.22
C ASN A 231 29.86 26.65 7.28
N PRO A 232 30.94 26.39 6.50
CA PRO A 232 30.94 25.34 5.48
C PRO A 232 30.85 23.92 6.03
N LEU A 233 31.37 23.67 7.24
CA LEU A 233 31.28 22.38 7.91
C LEU A 233 29.83 22.08 8.37
N THR A 234 29.14 23.09 8.90
CA THR A 234 27.75 22.99 9.36
C THR A 234 26.80 22.84 8.18
N PHE A 235 27.09 23.50 7.07
CA PHE A 235 26.32 23.37 5.83
C PHE A 235 26.32 21.91 5.30
N ILE A 236 27.49 21.28 5.22
CA ILE A 236 27.61 19.91 4.68
C ILE A 236 26.91 18.89 5.61
N SER A 237 27.10 18.99 6.93
CA SER A 237 26.45 18.07 7.87
C SER A 237 24.91 18.22 7.86
N THR A 238 24.43 19.47 7.74
CA THR A 238 23.01 19.77 7.61
C THR A 238 22.45 19.23 6.30
N ALA A 239 23.13 19.42 5.18
CA ALA A 239 22.72 18.90 3.88
C ALA A 239 22.58 17.37 3.87
N MET A 240 23.55 16.65 4.44
CA MET A 240 23.47 15.20 4.57
C MET A 240 22.31 14.73 5.46
N THR A 241 22.04 15.48 6.54
CA THR A 241 20.89 15.20 7.43
C THR A 241 19.56 15.42 6.70
N LEU A 242 19.48 16.46 5.88
CA LEU A 242 18.31 16.72 5.03
C LEU A 242 18.09 15.61 4.01
N ILE A 243 19.16 15.12 3.36
CA ILE A 243 19.08 13.98 2.43
C ILE A 243 18.53 12.74 3.14
N LEU A 244 19.06 12.40 4.32
CA LEU A 244 18.55 11.26 5.10
C LEU A 244 17.05 11.40 5.36
N LEU A 245 16.61 12.59 5.74
CA LEU A 245 15.22 12.85 6.09
C LEU A 245 14.29 12.77 4.86
N THR A 246 14.74 13.26 3.70
CA THR A 246 13.98 13.15 2.45
C THR A 246 13.90 11.71 1.93
N CYS A 247 14.95 10.90 2.12
CA CYS A 247 14.92 9.46 1.80
C CYS A 247 13.94 8.71 2.70
N VAL A 248 13.93 9.03 4.01
CA VAL A 248 12.97 8.46 4.96
C VAL A 248 11.53 8.86 4.60
N GLU A 249 11.31 10.12 4.28
CA GLU A 249 9.99 10.64 3.92
C GLU A 249 9.41 9.97 2.66
N SER A 250 10.16 9.95 1.56
CA SER A 250 9.73 9.36 0.29
C SER A 250 9.55 7.83 0.41
N GLY A 251 10.51 7.14 1.01
CA GLY A 251 10.44 5.69 1.22
C GLY A 251 9.27 5.27 2.12
N LEU A 252 9.03 5.97 3.23
CA LEU A 252 7.88 5.69 4.10
C LEU A 252 6.55 6.04 3.42
N ALA A 253 6.48 7.13 2.66
CA ALA A 253 5.26 7.48 1.93
C ALA A 253 4.84 6.38 0.95
N ILE A 254 5.80 5.79 0.23
CA ILE A 254 5.56 4.67 -0.69
C ILE A 254 5.14 3.42 0.09
N VAL A 255 5.96 2.98 1.06
CA VAL A 255 5.72 1.74 1.80
C VAL A 255 4.37 1.79 2.53
N VAL A 256 4.14 2.82 3.35
CA VAL A 256 2.93 2.90 4.16
C VAL A 256 1.70 3.21 3.29
N GLY A 257 1.86 4.02 2.23
CA GLY A 257 0.81 4.25 1.23
C GLY A 257 0.35 2.97 0.55
N ASN A 258 1.27 2.04 0.27
CA ASN A 258 0.94 0.72 -0.26
C ASN A 258 0.28 -0.20 0.77
N LEU A 259 0.72 -0.16 2.04
CA LEU A 259 0.10 -0.93 3.12
C LEU A 259 -1.40 -0.61 3.27
N ALA A 260 -1.81 0.65 3.09
CA ALA A 260 -3.22 1.03 3.11
C ALA A 260 -4.05 0.36 1.99
N ALA A 261 -3.44 0.12 0.82
CA ALA A 261 -4.07 -0.56 -0.32
C ALA A 261 -4.13 -2.09 -0.17
N LEU A 262 -3.26 -2.69 0.67
CA LEU A 262 -3.20 -4.14 0.92
C LEU A 262 -4.31 -4.68 1.83
N ARG A 263 -5.21 -3.81 2.31
CA ARG A 263 -6.40 -4.14 3.11
C ARG A 263 -7.11 -5.46 2.73
N PRO A 264 -7.51 -5.72 1.46
CA PRO A 264 -8.27 -6.93 1.13
C PRO A 264 -7.44 -8.21 1.28
N LEU A 265 -6.11 -8.15 1.07
CA LEU A 265 -5.22 -9.30 1.24
C LEU A 265 -5.16 -9.72 2.71
N PHE A 266 -5.04 -8.75 3.63
CA PHE A 266 -5.00 -9.03 5.07
C PHE A 266 -6.32 -9.62 5.57
N ILE A 267 -7.46 -9.13 5.08
CA ILE A 267 -8.77 -9.70 5.45
C ILE A 267 -8.89 -11.14 4.95
N LYS A 268 -8.45 -11.43 3.72
CA LYS A 268 -8.47 -12.80 3.20
C LYS A 268 -7.55 -13.72 4.03
N PHE A 269 -6.32 -13.29 4.31
CA PHE A 269 -5.38 -14.07 5.12
C PHE A 269 -5.85 -14.30 6.57
N LEU A 270 -6.44 -13.28 7.21
CA LEU A 270 -6.96 -13.38 8.58
C LEU A 270 -8.27 -14.17 8.64
N GLY A 271 -9.18 -13.97 7.68
CA GLY A 271 -10.43 -14.73 7.55
C GLY A 271 -10.18 -16.22 7.36
N THR A 272 -9.26 -16.59 6.46
CA THR A 272 -8.85 -17.99 6.28
C THR A 272 -8.22 -18.57 7.56
N ARG A 273 -7.44 -17.78 8.32
CA ARG A 273 -6.87 -18.23 9.60
C ARG A 273 -7.94 -18.46 10.68
N ASP A 274 -8.96 -17.62 10.74
CA ASP A 274 -10.04 -17.75 11.72
C ASP A 274 -11.00 -18.89 11.35
N GLU A 275 -11.30 -19.09 10.06
CA GLU A 275 -12.03 -20.28 9.58
C GLU A 275 -11.26 -21.57 9.89
N ILE A 276 -9.95 -21.62 9.63
CA ILE A 276 -9.11 -22.79 9.96
C ILE A 276 -9.10 -23.03 11.48
N LYS A 277 -9.04 -21.98 12.31
CA LYS A 277 -9.12 -22.10 13.77
C LYS A 277 -10.49 -22.60 14.24
N GLN A 278 -11.59 -22.14 13.65
CA GLN A 278 -12.94 -22.60 13.99
C GLN A 278 -13.17 -24.06 13.57
N VAL A 279 -12.65 -24.48 12.41
CA VAL A 279 -12.69 -25.88 11.97
C VAL A 279 -11.83 -26.76 12.88
N ALA A 280 -10.63 -26.32 13.26
CA ALA A 280 -9.76 -27.05 14.18
C ALA A 280 -10.36 -27.16 15.60
N ALA A 281 -11.02 -26.11 16.10
CA ALA A 281 -11.71 -26.11 17.39
C ALA A 281 -12.96 -27.01 17.38
N SER A 282 -13.70 -27.04 16.27
CA SER A 282 -14.87 -27.93 16.11
C SER A 282 -14.47 -29.41 16.02
N ARG A 283 -13.36 -29.75 15.34
CA ARG A 283 -12.82 -31.13 15.33
C ARG A 283 -12.42 -31.62 16.72
N ARG A 284 -11.84 -30.77 17.57
CA ARG A 284 -11.54 -31.13 18.97
C ARG A 284 -12.79 -31.41 19.80
N LYS A 285 -13.89 -30.68 19.59
CA LYS A 285 -15.17 -30.94 20.28
C LYS A 285 -15.83 -32.26 19.86
N ILE A 286 -15.65 -32.68 18.60
CA ILE A 286 -16.18 -33.97 18.10
C ILE A 286 -15.36 -35.15 18.64
N SER A 287 -14.04 -35.01 18.77
CA SER A 287 -13.16 -36.05 19.31
C SER A 287 -13.39 -36.36 20.81
N GLY A 288 -14.11 -35.51 21.55
CA GLY A 288 -14.41 -35.69 22.98
C GLY A 288 -15.79 -36.26 23.30
N LYS A 289 -16.68 -36.43 22.31
CA LYS A 289 -17.99 -37.03 22.52
C LYS A 289 -17.96 -38.50 22.09
N ARG A 290 -18.04 -39.41 23.08
CA ARG A 290 -18.39 -40.82 22.85
C ARG A 290 -19.75 -40.85 22.15
N VAL A 291 -19.75 -41.24 20.88
CA VAL A 291 -20.97 -41.63 20.17
C VAL A 291 -21.43 -42.94 20.79
N TYR A 292 -22.48 -42.89 21.61
CA TYR A 292 -23.18 -44.10 22.01
C TYR A 292 -24.05 -44.54 20.83
N PRO A 293 -24.02 -45.80 20.40
CA PRO A 293 -24.97 -46.29 19.41
C PRO A 293 -26.37 -46.17 20.03
N LEU A 294 -27.21 -45.32 19.45
CA LEU A 294 -28.63 -45.30 19.75
C LEU A 294 -29.19 -46.66 19.32
N HIS A 295 -29.57 -47.45 20.32
CA HIS A 295 -30.24 -48.72 20.16
C HIS A 295 -31.62 -48.46 19.54
N GLY A 296 -31.72 -48.58 18.22
CA GLY A 296 -32.95 -48.39 17.48
C GLY A 296 -32.78 -48.96 16.08
N LYS A 297 -33.56 -50.01 15.77
CA LYS A 297 -33.58 -50.70 14.48
C LYS A 297 -33.66 -49.70 13.33
N TRP A 298 -32.61 -49.64 12.52
CA TRP A 298 -32.72 -49.11 11.16
C TRP A 298 -33.08 -50.27 10.25
N GLN A 299 -34.28 -50.24 9.67
CA GLN A 299 -34.56 -51.05 8.48
C GLN A 299 -33.89 -50.35 7.29
N ILE A 300 -32.92 -51.05 6.70
CA ILE A 300 -32.43 -50.75 5.36
C ILE A 300 -33.49 -51.33 4.42
N THR A 301 -34.32 -50.48 3.81
CA THR A 301 -35.09 -50.89 2.65
C THR A 301 -34.16 -50.87 1.45
N ASP A 302 -33.76 -52.07 1.03
CA ASP A 302 -33.07 -52.33 -0.24
C ASP A 302 -33.86 -51.73 -1.40
N PHE A 303 -33.26 -50.78 -2.11
CA PHE A 303 -33.66 -50.46 -3.48
C PHE A 303 -32.69 -51.15 -4.44
N GLY A 304 -32.80 -52.47 -4.51
CA GLY A 304 -32.20 -53.30 -5.54
C GLY A 304 -33.18 -53.53 -6.69
N ALA A 305 -32.66 -53.43 -7.92
CA ALA A 305 -33.19 -54.06 -9.13
C ALA A 305 -34.50 -53.51 -9.75
N SER A 306 -34.39 -52.41 -10.50
CA SER A 306 -35.17 -52.23 -11.75
C SER A 306 -34.59 -51.13 -12.64
N MET A 307 -33.40 -51.33 -13.20
CA MET A 307 -33.01 -50.64 -14.45
C MET A 307 -31.70 -51.21 -15.04
N GLN A 308 -31.71 -52.47 -15.47
CA GLN A 308 -30.62 -52.97 -16.31
C GLN A 308 -31.09 -54.06 -17.29
N LYS A 309 -31.95 -53.67 -18.23
CA LYS A 309 -32.13 -54.36 -19.52
C LYS A 309 -32.54 -53.33 -20.58
N SER A 310 -31.56 -52.60 -21.10
CA SER A 310 -31.43 -52.25 -22.52
C SER A 310 -30.24 -51.32 -22.65
N PHE A 311 -29.07 -51.88 -22.91
CA PHE A 311 -28.00 -51.33 -23.75
C PHE A 311 -26.83 -52.29 -23.59
N ALA A 312 -26.86 -53.30 -24.45
CA ALA A 312 -25.76 -54.23 -24.67
C ALA A 312 -24.62 -53.51 -25.38
N GLY A 313 -23.37 -53.90 -25.06
CA GLY A 313 -22.23 -53.70 -25.94
C GLY A 313 -20.97 -53.16 -25.26
N ASN A 314 -20.12 -54.10 -24.83
CA ASN A 314 -18.65 -54.11 -24.88
C ASN A 314 -17.97 -52.75 -25.16
N THR A 315 -17.04 -52.25 -24.34
CA THR A 315 -15.65 -52.74 -24.32
C THR A 315 -14.89 -52.15 -23.12
N ILE A 316 -14.48 -53.04 -22.21
CA ILE A 316 -13.15 -53.22 -21.59
C ILE A 316 -12.25 -51.98 -21.42
N ARG A 317 -11.97 -51.70 -20.12
CA ARG A 317 -10.68 -51.35 -19.49
C ARG A 317 -9.65 -50.59 -20.34
N GLU A 318 -9.34 -49.37 -19.89
CA GLU A 318 -8.03 -48.96 -19.34
C GLU A 318 -8.06 -47.44 -19.20
N PHE A 319 -7.90 -46.94 -17.97
CA PHE A 319 -7.10 -45.74 -17.62
C PHE A 319 -7.37 -45.41 -16.14
N CYS A 320 -6.79 -46.22 -15.25
CA CYS A 320 -6.54 -45.80 -13.88
C CYS A 320 -5.15 -45.15 -13.86
N ALA A 321 -5.10 -43.82 -14.00
CA ALA A 321 -4.03 -42.90 -13.56
C ALA A 321 -4.45 -41.49 -13.99
N SER A 322 -4.37 -40.40 -13.25
CA SER A 322 -4.07 -40.07 -11.85
C SER A 322 -4.44 -38.58 -11.73
N ASP A 323 -4.93 -38.16 -10.56
CA ASP A 323 -4.95 -36.77 -10.06
C ASP A 323 -5.50 -35.64 -10.96
N SER A 324 -6.64 -35.07 -10.58
CA SER A 324 -6.64 -33.83 -9.78
C SER A 324 -8.08 -33.28 -9.60
N GLN A 325 -8.42 -33.09 -8.33
CA GLN A 325 -9.74 -32.75 -7.80
C GLN A 325 -10.07 -31.24 -7.86
N GLU A 326 -9.37 -30.47 -8.71
CA GLU A 326 -9.36 -29.00 -8.66
C GLU A 326 -10.38 -28.31 -9.58
N GLU A 327 -10.84 -28.95 -10.67
CA GLU A 327 -11.76 -28.31 -11.63
C GLU A 327 -13.24 -28.27 -11.19
N LEU A 328 -13.65 -29.09 -10.23
CA LEU A 328 -15.07 -29.20 -9.83
C LEU A 328 -15.50 -28.15 -8.78
N ASN A 329 -14.58 -27.62 -7.97
CA ASN A 329 -14.91 -26.61 -6.97
C ASN A 329 -15.11 -25.21 -7.58
N MET A 330 -14.67 -24.98 -8.81
CA MET A 330 -14.79 -23.68 -9.48
C MET A 330 -16.19 -23.42 -10.09
N LYS A 331 -17.01 -24.47 -10.27
CA LYS A 331 -18.37 -24.33 -10.82
C LYS A 331 -19.48 -24.16 -9.79
N MET A 332 -19.22 -24.36 -8.48
CA MET A 332 -20.25 -24.27 -7.44
C MET A 332 -20.33 -22.90 -6.73
N VAL A 333 -19.50 -21.91 -7.10
CA VAL A 333 -19.42 -20.60 -6.41
C VAL A 333 -20.15 -19.47 -7.17
N MET A 334 -20.86 -19.78 -8.26
CA MET A 334 -21.55 -18.78 -9.08
C MET A 334 -23.00 -19.20 -9.37
N ASP A 335 -23.88 -19.09 -8.37
CA ASP A 335 -25.27 -18.63 -8.56
C ASP A 335 -25.94 -18.30 -7.20
N ASP A 336 -25.45 -17.27 -6.51
CA ASP A 336 -26.26 -16.62 -5.46
C ASP A 336 -27.06 -15.49 -6.13
N ARG A 337 -28.17 -15.85 -6.77
CA ARG A 337 -29.25 -14.92 -7.06
C ARG A 337 -30.45 -15.24 -6.17
N PHE A 338 -30.60 -14.37 -5.18
CA PHE A 338 -31.86 -14.03 -4.54
C PHE A 338 -32.91 -13.73 -5.62
N ASP A 339 -34.02 -14.46 -5.61
CA ASP A 339 -35.33 -13.98 -6.04
C ASP A 339 -36.36 -14.62 -5.09
N ASP A 340 -36.98 -13.78 -4.26
CA ASP A 340 -38.12 -14.12 -3.43
C ASP A 340 -39.35 -14.25 -4.33
N GLU A 341 -39.73 -15.46 -4.75
CA GLU A 341 -41.06 -15.75 -5.29
C GLU A 341 -41.87 -16.56 -4.28
N GLU A 342 -42.79 -15.87 -3.63
CA GLU A 342 -43.85 -16.40 -2.80
C GLU A 342 -44.91 -17.07 -3.70
N TYR A 343 -45.06 -18.39 -3.61
CA TYR A 343 -46.16 -19.12 -4.25
C TYR A 343 -46.95 -19.90 -3.19
N GLU A 344 -48.09 -19.36 -2.79
CA GLU A 344 -49.11 -20.06 -2.02
C GLU A 344 -49.76 -21.15 -2.89
N THR A 345 -49.49 -22.43 -2.58
CA THR A 345 -50.48 -23.50 -2.77
C THR A 345 -50.38 -24.50 -1.61
N GLY A 346 -51.51 -24.71 -0.92
CA GLY A 346 -51.56 -25.45 0.33
C GLY A 346 -51.29 -26.95 0.19
N LYS A 347 -50.26 -27.44 0.90
CA LYS A 347 -50.21 -28.67 1.71
C LYS A 347 -48.75 -28.96 2.13
N ALA A 348 -48.56 -29.26 3.43
CA ALA A 348 -47.35 -29.74 4.10
C ALA A 348 -46.18 -28.75 4.27
N ARG A 349 -45.88 -28.40 5.54
CA ARG A 349 -44.73 -27.60 5.96
C ARG A 349 -43.51 -28.52 6.07
N THR A 350 -42.55 -28.41 5.16
CA THR A 350 -41.27 -29.11 5.22
C THR A 350 -40.15 -28.11 5.49
N GLU A 351 -39.47 -28.24 6.63
CA GLU A 351 -38.26 -27.46 6.92
C GLU A 351 -37.04 -28.19 6.35
N LYS A 352 -36.31 -27.52 5.46
CA LYS A 352 -35.03 -28.00 4.93
C LYS A 352 -33.90 -27.30 5.66
N PHE A 353 -33.01 -28.09 6.27
CA PHE A 353 -31.78 -27.58 6.87
C PHE A 353 -30.57 -28.09 6.08
N TYR A 354 -29.66 -27.16 5.77
CA TYR A 354 -28.43 -27.47 5.04
C TYR A 354 -27.26 -27.47 6.01
N LEU A 355 -26.58 -28.61 6.14
CA LEU A 355 -25.36 -28.76 6.93
C LEU A 355 -24.35 -29.59 6.13
N GLY A 356 -23.23 -28.97 5.77
CA GLY A 356 -22.10 -29.66 5.15
C GLY A 356 -22.40 -30.34 3.80
N GLY A 357 -23.27 -29.76 2.97
CA GLY A 357 -23.58 -30.29 1.64
C GLY A 357 -24.52 -31.50 1.61
N VAL A 358 -25.11 -31.88 2.74
CA VAL A 358 -26.11 -32.95 2.83
C VAL A 358 -27.47 -32.34 3.17
N VAL A 359 -28.50 -32.74 2.40
CA VAL A 359 -29.88 -32.27 2.58
C VAL A 359 -30.56 -33.16 3.62
N TYR A 360 -31.00 -32.56 4.73
CA TYR A 360 -31.84 -33.23 5.71
C TYR A 360 -33.27 -32.71 5.60
N THR A 361 -34.21 -33.60 5.32
CA THR A 361 -35.64 -33.32 5.32
C THR A 361 -36.24 -33.84 6.62
N ARG A 362 -36.84 -32.95 7.42
CA ARG A 362 -37.60 -33.34 8.62
C ARG A 362 -39.08 -33.28 8.30
N ASP A 363 -39.74 -34.44 8.24
CA ASP A 363 -41.20 -34.51 8.19
C ASP A 363 -41.76 -34.27 9.58
N THR A 364 -42.35 -33.09 9.80
CA THR A 364 -43.14 -32.81 11.00
C THR A 364 -44.58 -33.19 10.72
N ASN A 365 -44.89 -34.49 10.79
CA ASN A 365 -46.27 -34.99 10.84
C ASN A 365 -46.30 -36.36 11.51
N PHE A 366 -46.43 -36.39 12.83
CA PHE A 366 -47.10 -37.46 13.59
C PHE A 366 -47.51 -36.88 14.95
N PHE A 367 -48.83 -36.69 15.11
CA PHE A 367 -49.66 -36.43 16.31
C PHE A 367 -49.09 -35.67 17.51
#